data_AF-A0A9E6BR35-F1
#
_entry.id   AF-A0A9E6BR35-F1
#
_cell.length_a   1.000
_cell.length_b   1.000
_cell.length_c   1.000
_cell.angle_alpha   90.00
_cell.angle_beta   90.00
_cell.angle_gamma   90.00
#
_symmetry.space_group_name_H-M   'P 1'
#
loop_
_entity.id
_entity.type
_entity.pdbx_description
1 polymer ?
#
loop_
_entity_poly.entity_id
_entity_poly.type
_entity_poly.pdbx_seq_one_letter_code
_entity_poly.pdbx_strand_id
1 'polypeptide(L)'
;MFHARKRRRGLRRLGLPPEEQQRLAASEFQSYDGFHIRDCLWAKRAVDFAAGKTHRDMDRAVSLFYYVARNMHIADVGAPLAVFDAMLLGRGTAEHRAWVFAELLRQLRIDSVILRPGPSQPSEGSGKLLVGALVGTDVFLFDPQLGLPIPSPADTGDSPLPSRPATLAEVRREPSLLRQLDANTKTPYPWRAEDLEGLQVELIGNTSLWSLRMRTFQHVLVGEDTAVVFDGLDDSEFGPGLWSRVVKVGAQQQPPWNDSSIQAWPFPEQQLTGKTRMTSKQRKAFRSLYESLTVPMPLKSVEQVEDDDGRPQLKLRFAPPQKLHLEKRTQQLLGDFAGAIQGYLLIRLWRDVPPTPKNVYVPREVAPILAARVPERVKRPHQQAAQEAFYRIAVCQFEQGEPGRARNTLKAFLKTFPHTPLSDPARLLMAVCDFQSGKKSGAVKTLKAIADNSPLYPTARFLIRRWTQAKKAGRPSTGK
;
A
#
# COMPACT_ATOMS: atom_id res chain seq x y z
N MET A 1 -10.03 -18.16 37.66
CA MET A 1 -9.48 -16.94 38.31
C MET A 1 -8.01 -16.64 37.97
N PHE A 2 -7.12 -17.63 37.89
CA PHE A 2 -5.68 -17.42 37.59
C PHE A 2 -5.43 -16.75 36.21
N HIS A 3 -6.16 -17.15 35.16
CA HIS A 3 -6.05 -16.52 33.83
C HIS A 3 -6.51 -15.05 33.80
N ALA A 4 -7.48 -14.65 34.62
CA ALA A 4 -7.95 -13.26 34.68
C ALA A 4 -6.92 -12.30 35.32
N ARG A 5 -6.09 -12.79 36.26
CA ARG A 5 -5.03 -12.00 36.92
C ARG A 5 -3.79 -11.77 36.02
N LYS A 6 -3.36 -12.75 35.21
CA LYS A 6 -2.29 -12.56 34.21
C LYS A 6 -2.74 -11.63 33.06
N ARG A 7 -4.00 -11.75 32.62
CA ARG A 7 -4.60 -10.96 31.52
C ARG A 7 -4.69 -9.44 31.79
N ARG A 8 -4.74 -9.03 33.06
CA ARG A 8 -4.68 -7.60 33.43
C ARG A 8 -3.27 -6.98 33.24
N ARG A 9 -2.23 -7.79 33.01
CA ARG A 9 -0.83 -7.33 32.95
C ARG A 9 -0.45 -6.83 31.56
N GLY A 10 -0.69 -7.57 30.47
CA GLY A 10 -0.41 -7.12 29.10
C GLY A 10 -1.22 -5.88 28.70
N LEU A 11 -2.49 -5.82 29.09
CA LEU A 11 -3.38 -4.70 28.80
C LEU A 11 -3.00 -3.39 29.50
N ARG A 12 -2.57 -3.47 30.76
CA ARG A 12 -2.09 -2.30 31.49
C ARG A 12 -0.73 -1.81 30.98
N ARG A 13 0.08 -2.70 30.37
CA ARG A 13 1.42 -2.37 29.87
C ARG A 13 1.41 -1.48 28.63
N LEU A 14 0.43 -1.64 27.74
CA LEU A 14 0.32 -0.82 26.53
C LEU A 14 -0.29 0.56 26.75
N GLY A 15 -0.78 0.86 27.95
CA GLY A 15 -1.42 2.15 28.24
C GLY A 15 -2.67 2.43 27.40
N LEU A 16 -3.39 1.39 26.94
CA LEU A 16 -4.55 1.57 26.06
C LEU A 16 -5.61 2.46 26.73
N PRO A 17 -6.28 3.37 25.99
CA PRO A 17 -7.41 4.14 26.49
C PRO A 17 -8.53 3.25 27.09
N PRO A 18 -9.30 3.74 28.09
CA PRO A 18 -10.37 2.97 28.71
C PRO A 18 -11.40 2.39 27.71
N GLU A 19 -11.75 3.16 26.67
CA GLU A 19 -12.67 2.70 25.62
C GLU A 19 -12.12 1.50 24.84
N GLU A 20 -10.81 1.46 24.58
CA GLU A 20 -10.16 0.34 23.91
C GLU A 20 -10.06 -0.89 24.81
N GLN A 21 -9.78 -0.69 26.10
CA GLN A 21 -9.79 -1.78 27.09
C GLN A 21 -11.18 -2.41 27.19
N GLN A 22 -12.23 -1.60 27.20
CA GLN A 22 -13.62 -2.08 27.19
C GLN A 22 -13.94 -2.85 25.91
N ARG A 23 -13.57 -2.31 24.75
CA ARG A 23 -13.75 -2.99 23.45
C ARG A 23 -13.01 -4.32 23.36
N LEU A 24 -11.81 -4.42 23.93
CA LEU A 24 -11.08 -5.67 23.97
C LEU A 24 -11.72 -6.72 24.89
N ALA A 25 -12.30 -6.27 26.00
CA ALA A 25 -12.98 -7.13 26.96
C ALA A 25 -14.35 -7.63 26.46
N ALA A 26 -14.95 -6.94 25.48
CA ALA A 26 -16.25 -7.28 24.93
C ALA A 26 -16.28 -8.68 24.28
N SER A 27 -17.29 -9.47 24.64
CA SER A 27 -17.58 -10.78 24.06
C SER A 27 -18.36 -10.71 22.75
N GLU A 28 -19.07 -9.61 22.51
CA GLU A 28 -19.89 -9.40 21.32
C GLU A 28 -19.12 -8.73 20.19
N PHE A 29 -19.46 -9.07 18.95
CA PHE A 29 -18.92 -8.43 17.77
C PHE A 29 -19.36 -6.97 17.66
N GLN A 30 -18.43 -6.11 17.29
CA GLN A 30 -18.61 -4.68 17.09
C GLN A 30 -18.69 -4.36 15.60
N SER A 31 -19.25 -3.19 15.26
CA SER A 31 -19.42 -2.78 13.85
C SER A 31 -18.11 -2.72 13.05
N TYR A 32 -16.99 -2.35 13.68
CA TYR A 32 -15.70 -2.32 13.00
C TYR A 32 -14.98 -3.69 12.93
N ASP A 33 -15.44 -4.72 13.66
CA ASP A 33 -14.89 -6.08 13.53
C ASP A 33 -15.09 -6.63 12.11
N GLY A 34 -16.17 -6.23 11.43
CA GLY A 34 -16.40 -6.59 10.03
C GLY A 34 -15.32 -6.05 9.08
N PHE A 35 -14.75 -4.87 9.36
CA PHE A 35 -13.61 -4.36 8.60
C PHE A 35 -12.35 -5.18 8.86
N HIS A 36 -12.07 -5.49 10.13
CA HIS A 36 -10.94 -6.33 10.52
C HIS A 36 -10.98 -7.71 9.85
N ILE A 37 -12.12 -8.41 9.95
CA ILE A 37 -12.30 -9.74 9.33
C ILE A 37 -12.11 -9.68 7.82
N ARG A 38 -12.75 -8.72 7.15
CA ARG A 38 -12.59 -8.51 5.70
C ARG A 38 -11.13 -8.29 5.33
N ASP A 39 -10.45 -7.42 6.07
CA ASP A 39 -9.07 -7.02 5.78
C ASP A 39 -8.10 -8.21 5.97
N CYS A 40 -8.30 -9.06 7.00
CA CYS A 40 -7.52 -10.29 7.20
C CYS A 40 -7.79 -11.34 6.12
N LEU A 41 -9.04 -11.57 5.73
CA LEU A 41 -9.39 -12.53 4.66
C LEU A 41 -8.81 -12.08 3.31
N TRP A 42 -8.88 -10.78 3.02
CA TRP A 42 -8.24 -10.21 1.84
C TRP A 42 -6.71 -10.37 1.91
N ALA A 43 -6.09 -10.04 3.05
CA ALA A 43 -4.64 -10.14 3.22
C ALA A 43 -4.15 -11.57 3.02
N LYS A 44 -4.87 -12.57 3.55
CA LYS A 44 -4.53 -13.98 3.34
C LYS A 44 -4.50 -14.33 1.86
N ARG A 45 -5.56 -13.97 1.12
CA ARG A 45 -5.67 -14.29 -0.31
C ARG A 45 -4.65 -13.52 -1.14
N ALA A 46 -4.33 -12.28 -0.76
CA ALA A 46 -3.31 -11.48 -1.42
C ALA A 46 -1.91 -12.10 -1.24
N VAL A 47 -1.61 -12.63 -0.05
CA VAL A 47 -0.33 -13.27 0.27
C VAL A 47 -0.04 -14.49 -0.59
N ASP A 48 -1.07 -15.27 -0.97
CA ASP A 48 -0.94 -16.50 -1.76
C ASP A 48 -0.17 -16.29 -3.09
N PHE A 49 -0.29 -15.10 -3.70
CA PHE A 49 0.54 -14.73 -4.86
C PHE A 49 1.63 -13.70 -4.53
N ALA A 50 1.33 -12.71 -3.68
CA ALA A 50 2.21 -11.56 -3.49
C ALA A 50 3.51 -11.88 -2.74
N ALA A 51 3.54 -12.97 -1.94
CA ALA A 51 4.74 -13.42 -1.26
C ALA A 51 5.77 -14.07 -2.20
N GLY A 52 5.38 -14.34 -3.46
CA GLY A 52 6.22 -15.05 -4.42
C GLY A 52 6.35 -16.55 -4.11
N LYS A 53 7.19 -17.25 -4.88
CA LYS A 53 7.38 -18.72 -4.80
C LYS A 53 8.47 -19.16 -3.83
N THR A 54 9.08 -18.22 -3.11
CA THR A 54 10.17 -18.48 -2.16
C THR A 54 9.63 -18.93 -0.81
N HIS A 55 10.38 -19.80 -0.12
CA HIS A 55 10.07 -20.26 1.23
C HIS A 55 10.83 -19.48 2.31
N ARG A 56 11.75 -18.59 1.94
CA ARG A 56 12.52 -17.79 2.90
C ARG A 56 11.71 -16.58 3.33
N ASP A 57 11.45 -16.45 4.62
CA ASP A 57 10.63 -15.37 5.19
C ASP A 57 11.09 -13.98 4.75
N MET A 58 12.40 -13.75 4.66
CA MET A 58 12.92 -12.45 4.25
C MET A 58 12.63 -12.11 2.78
N ASP A 59 12.75 -13.08 1.87
CA ASP A 59 12.41 -12.84 0.47
C ASP A 59 10.90 -12.60 0.30
N ARG A 60 10.07 -13.30 1.11
CA ARG A 60 8.62 -13.11 1.14
C ARG A 60 8.28 -11.71 1.66
N ALA A 61 8.93 -11.27 2.74
CA ALA A 61 8.76 -9.92 3.29
C ALA A 61 9.11 -8.84 2.25
N VAL A 62 10.23 -8.97 1.54
CA VAL A 62 10.61 -8.06 0.45
C VAL A 62 9.57 -8.04 -0.67
N SER A 63 9.08 -9.22 -1.08
CA SER A 63 8.07 -9.35 -2.13
C SER A 63 6.74 -8.68 -1.75
N LEU A 64 6.27 -8.92 -0.52
CA LEU A 64 5.07 -8.30 0.04
C LEU A 64 5.22 -6.78 0.15
N PHE A 65 6.38 -6.30 0.59
CA PHE A 65 6.63 -4.87 0.70
C PHE A 65 6.58 -4.17 -0.66
N TYR A 66 7.21 -4.76 -1.69
CA TYR A 66 7.12 -4.23 -3.05
C TYR A 66 5.74 -4.37 -3.68
N TYR A 67 4.98 -5.40 -3.32
CA TYR A 67 3.59 -5.52 -3.70
C TYR A 67 2.76 -4.32 -3.18
N VAL A 68 2.94 -3.95 -1.91
CA VAL A 68 2.29 -2.76 -1.31
C VAL A 68 2.74 -1.48 -2.01
N ALA A 69 4.05 -1.26 -2.15
CA ALA A 69 4.60 -0.03 -2.73
C ALA A 69 4.17 0.19 -4.20
N ARG A 70 4.03 -0.88 -4.99
CA ARG A 70 3.53 -0.81 -6.38
C ARG A 70 2.03 -0.52 -6.47
N ASN A 71 1.25 -1.06 -5.53
CA ASN A 71 -0.20 -0.94 -5.57
C ASN A 71 -0.72 0.36 -4.92
N MET A 72 0.04 0.93 -3.98
CA MET A 72 -0.35 2.11 -3.22
C MET A 72 0.70 3.23 -3.32
N HIS A 73 0.31 4.39 -3.83
CA HIS A 73 1.17 5.60 -3.83
C HIS A 73 0.91 6.48 -2.60
N ILE A 74 1.90 7.29 -2.21
CA ILE A 74 1.79 8.19 -1.06
C ILE A 74 0.87 9.36 -1.41
N ALA A 75 -0.23 9.51 -0.67
CA ALA A 75 -1.12 10.65 -0.71
C ALA A 75 -1.96 10.71 0.58
N ASP A 76 -2.21 11.92 1.09
CA ASP A 76 -3.24 12.14 2.09
C ASP A 76 -4.61 12.28 1.40
N VAL A 77 -5.57 11.47 1.83
CA VAL A 77 -6.92 11.43 1.27
C VAL A 77 -7.95 12.13 2.15
N GLY A 78 -7.56 12.63 3.33
CA GLY A 78 -8.43 13.40 4.24
C GLY A 78 -9.62 12.62 4.81
N ALA A 79 -9.59 11.29 4.77
CA ALA A 79 -10.63 10.41 5.30
C ALA A 79 -10.02 9.13 5.90
N PRO A 80 -10.62 8.56 6.97
CA PRO A 80 -10.15 7.30 7.53
C PRO A 80 -10.30 6.14 6.53
N LEU A 81 -9.23 5.37 6.33
CA LEU A 81 -9.18 4.20 5.46
C LEU A 81 -8.77 2.95 6.26
N ALA A 82 -9.52 1.86 6.11
CA ALA A 82 -9.03 0.55 6.53
C ALA A 82 -8.09 -0.03 5.45
N VAL A 83 -7.44 -1.15 5.75
CA VAL A 83 -6.39 -1.77 4.90
C VAL A 83 -6.91 -2.06 3.51
N PHE A 84 -8.10 -2.68 3.40
CA PHE A 84 -8.69 -2.98 2.11
C PHE A 84 -9.04 -1.71 1.32
N ASP A 85 -9.52 -0.65 1.98
CA ASP A 85 -9.86 0.61 1.30
C ASP A 85 -8.60 1.26 0.70
N ALA A 86 -7.51 1.32 1.47
CA ALA A 86 -6.24 1.90 1.02
C ALA A 86 -5.65 1.16 -0.18
N MET A 87 -5.72 -0.18 -0.18
CA MET A 87 -5.24 -1.00 -1.30
C MET A 87 -6.12 -0.90 -2.54
N LEU A 88 -7.43 -0.89 -2.34
CA LEU A 88 -8.41 -0.76 -3.41
C LEU A 88 -8.27 0.59 -4.13
N LEU A 89 -8.27 1.70 -3.38
CA LEU A 89 -8.02 3.04 -3.89
C LEU A 89 -6.58 3.18 -4.44
N GLY A 90 -5.65 2.39 -3.91
CA GLY A 90 -4.25 2.38 -4.29
C GLY A 90 -3.53 3.68 -3.94
N ARG A 91 -3.93 4.31 -2.84
CA ARG A 91 -3.35 5.53 -2.26
C ARG A 91 -3.57 5.59 -0.76
N GLY A 92 -2.60 6.16 -0.05
CA GLY A 92 -2.64 6.37 1.40
C GLY A 92 -1.32 6.98 1.88
N THR A 93 -1.20 7.23 3.18
CA THR A 93 0.03 7.75 3.80
C THR A 93 1.09 6.64 3.98
N ALA A 94 2.27 7.01 4.49
CA ALA A 94 3.31 6.03 4.84
C ALA A 94 2.83 5.06 5.92
N GLU A 95 2.03 5.53 6.88
CA GLU A 95 1.37 4.70 7.89
C GLU A 95 0.42 3.68 7.26
N HIS A 96 -0.34 4.06 6.23
CA HIS A 96 -1.19 3.09 5.52
C HIS A 96 -0.34 2.00 4.84
N ARG A 97 0.79 2.35 4.21
CA ARG A 97 1.73 1.36 3.65
C ARG A 97 2.29 0.44 4.73
N ALA A 98 2.70 0.99 5.86
CA ALA A 98 3.21 0.23 6.99
C ALA A 98 2.17 -0.75 7.54
N TRP A 99 0.93 -0.28 7.71
CA TRP A 99 -0.15 -1.11 8.24
C TRP A 99 -0.51 -2.24 7.27
N VAL A 100 -0.73 -1.94 5.98
CA VAL A 100 -0.99 -2.99 4.97
C VAL A 100 0.15 -4.01 4.94
N PHE A 101 1.41 -3.56 4.96
CA PHE A 101 2.56 -4.47 4.96
C PHE A 101 2.56 -5.40 6.18
N ALA A 102 2.33 -4.85 7.37
CA ALA A 102 2.25 -5.63 8.60
C ALA A 102 1.09 -6.64 8.60
N GLU A 103 -0.08 -6.27 8.04
CA GLU A 103 -1.21 -7.20 7.89
C GLU A 103 -0.83 -8.40 7.01
N LEU A 104 -0.11 -8.17 5.91
CA LEU A 104 0.36 -9.24 5.01
C LEU A 104 1.41 -10.12 5.69
N LEU A 105 2.38 -9.53 6.40
CA LEU A 105 3.38 -10.28 7.18
C LEU A 105 2.73 -11.17 8.25
N ARG A 106 1.66 -10.68 8.89
CA ARG A 106 0.96 -11.45 9.94
C ARG A 106 0.31 -12.72 9.41
N GLN A 107 -0.17 -12.73 8.17
CA GLN A 107 -0.68 -13.96 7.54
C GLN A 107 0.42 -15.00 7.32
N LEU A 108 1.69 -14.56 7.28
CA LEU A 108 2.87 -15.42 7.26
C LEU A 108 3.43 -15.73 8.66
N ARG A 109 2.78 -15.24 9.72
CA ARG A 109 3.27 -15.31 11.11
C ARG A 109 4.65 -14.67 11.29
N ILE A 110 4.96 -13.67 10.47
CA ILE A 110 6.14 -12.82 10.64
C ILE A 110 5.74 -11.64 11.50
N ASP A 111 6.32 -11.53 12.69
CA ASP A 111 6.08 -10.40 13.57
C ASP A 111 6.67 -9.12 12.98
N SER A 112 6.02 -7.99 13.23
CA SER A 112 6.51 -6.69 12.80
C SER A 112 6.15 -5.60 13.79
N VAL A 113 6.99 -4.57 13.83
CA VAL A 113 6.84 -3.41 14.71
C VAL A 113 7.06 -2.12 13.94
N ILE A 114 6.47 -1.04 14.41
CA ILE A 114 6.86 0.31 13.99
C ILE A 114 8.04 0.76 14.85
N LEU A 115 9.04 1.36 14.20
CA LEU A 115 10.16 2.00 14.86
C LEU A 115 10.05 3.52 14.66
N ARG A 116 10.15 4.26 15.75
CA ARG A 116 10.19 5.74 15.78
C ARG A 116 11.36 6.22 16.64
N PRO A 117 11.88 7.44 16.39
CA PRO A 117 12.74 8.10 17.37
C PRO A 117 12.01 8.21 18.70
N GLY A 118 12.70 7.98 19.80
CA GLY A 118 12.13 7.99 21.14
C GLY A 118 11.74 9.39 21.62
N PRO A 119 10.94 9.49 22.69
CA PRO A 119 10.37 10.75 23.18
C PRO A 119 11.41 11.75 23.70
N SER A 120 12.63 11.31 24.05
CA SER A 120 13.76 12.17 24.41
C SER A 120 14.47 12.79 23.19
N GLN A 121 14.11 12.34 21.99
CA GLN A 121 14.50 12.95 20.72
C GLN A 121 13.24 13.33 19.92
N PRO A 122 12.36 14.19 20.48
CA PRO A 122 11.12 14.55 19.82
C PRO A 122 11.46 15.37 18.58
N SER A 123 11.40 14.73 17.42
CA SER A 123 11.36 15.45 16.17
C SER A 123 9.89 15.83 15.95
N GLU A 124 9.47 16.98 16.50
CA GLU A 124 8.15 17.55 16.25
C GLU A 124 7.87 17.52 14.73
N GLY A 125 6.79 16.84 14.33
CA GLY A 125 6.33 16.80 12.95
C GLY A 125 7.17 16.01 11.95
N SER A 126 8.14 15.18 12.35
CA SER A 126 9.08 14.59 11.37
C SER A 126 8.51 13.50 10.46
N GLY A 127 7.37 12.90 10.80
CA GLY A 127 6.82 11.77 10.04
C GLY A 127 7.76 10.56 9.93
N LYS A 128 8.83 10.49 10.73
CA LYS A 128 9.81 9.39 10.72
C LYS A 128 9.16 8.11 11.21
N LEU A 129 9.08 7.13 10.31
CA LEU A 129 8.54 5.81 10.59
C LEU A 129 9.30 4.77 9.76
N LEU A 130 9.76 3.70 10.42
CA LEU A 130 10.23 2.47 9.76
C LEU A 130 9.37 1.30 10.22
N VAL A 131 9.27 0.29 9.38
CA VAL A 131 8.76 -1.03 9.78
C VAL A 131 9.95 -1.94 10.02
N GLY A 132 10.02 -2.52 11.22
CA GLY A 132 10.94 -3.59 11.56
C GLY A 132 10.24 -4.94 11.41
N ALA A 133 10.64 -5.74 10.41
CA ALA A 133 10.19 -7.14 10.30
C ALA A 133 11.11 -8.04 11.13
N LEU A 134 10.53 -8.84 12.03
CA LEU A 134 11.25 -9.67 12.98
C LEU A 134 11.40 -11.08 12.41
N VAL A 135 12.62 -11.45 12.03
CA VAL A 135 12.91 -12.79 11.50
C VAL A 135 14.07 -13.38 12.30
N GLY A 136 13.79 -14.43 13.06
CA GLY A 136 14.72 -14.94 14.06
C GLY A 136 14.98 -13.90 15.15
N THR A 137 16.22 -13.47 15.30
CA THR A 137 16.65 -12.40 16.23
C THR A 137 16.89 -11.06 15.53
N ASP A 138 16.81 -11.04 14.20
CA ASP A 138 17.12 -9.88 13.40
C ASP A 138 15.89 -9.00 13.14
N VAL A 139 16.13 -7.69 13.11
CA VAL A 139 15.11 -6.66 12.83
C VAL A 139 15.42 -6.05 11.48
N PHE A 140 14.75 -6.48 10.43
CA PHE A 140 14.97 -6.00 9.06
C PHE A 140 14.16 -4.72 8.79
N LEU A 141 14.81 -3.73 8.19
CA LEU A 141 14.27 -2.37 8.11
C LEU A 141 13.64 -2.06 6.75
N PHE A 142 12.40 -1.58 6.79
CA PHE A 142 11.62 -1.14 5.64
C PHE A 142 11.13 0.30 5.81
N ASP A 143 11.34 1.12 4.79
CA ASP A 143 10.86 2.51 4.76
C ASP A 143 9.62 2.64 3.86
N PRO A 144 8.41 2.74 4.44
CA PRO A 144 7.18 2.86 3.68
C PRO A 144 7.03 4.20 2.95
N GLN A 145 7.68 5.27 3.41
CA GLN A 145 7.69 6.57 2.71
C GLN A 145 8.44 6.43 1.38
N LEU A 146 9.64 5.85 1.40
CA LEU A 146 10.41 5.57 0.18
C LEU A 146 9.81 4.46 -0.67
N GLY A 147 9.10 3.51 -0.03
CA GLY A 147 8.70 2.26 -0.67
C GLY A 147 9.90 1.36 -0.99
N LEU A 148 10.99 1.47 -0.21
CA LEU A 148 12.17 0.63 -0.31
C LEU A 148 12.54 0.02 1.06
N PRO A 149 13.07 -1.23 1.12
CA PRO A 149 13.86 -1.65 2.27
C PRO A 149 15.12 -0.80 2.37
N ILE A 150 15.64 -0.63 3.59
CA ILE A 150 16.98 -0.07 3.79
C ILE A 150 17.97 -1.08 3.19
N PRO A 151 18.83 -0.72 2.21
CA PRO A 151 19.73 -1.70 1.60
C PRO A 151 20.83 -2.15 2.57
N SER A 152 21.03 -3.47 2.68
CA SER A 152 22.16 -4.08 3.39
C SER A 152 23.49 -3.81 2.66
N PRO A 153 24.65 -3.81 3.37
CA PRO A 153 25.96 -3.85 2.72
C PRO A 153 26.11 -5.02 1.73
N ALA A 154 25.41 -6.13 1.97
CA ALA A 154 25.43 -7.31 1.11
C ALA A 154 24.60 -7.13 -0.18
N ASP A 155 23.91 -6.01 -0.35
CA ASP A 155 23.14 -5.72 -1.55
C ASP A 155 24.05 -5.18 -2.68
N THR A 156 24.27 -6.01 -3.70
CA THR A 156 25.28 -5.80 -4.75
C THR A 156 24.85 -4.86 -5.88
N GLY A 157 23.58 -4.40 -5.92
CA GLY A 157 23.11 -3.55 -7.02
C GLY A 157 22.68 -4.29 -8.29
N ASP A 158 22.67 -5.62 -8.28
CA ASP A 158 22.34 -6.45 -9.47
C ASP A 158 20.85 -6.40 -9.82
N SER A 159 19.99 -6.26 -8.81
CA SER A 159 18.56 -6.09 -8.96
C SER A 159 18.17 -4.60 -9.15
N PRO A 160 17.10 -4.31 -9.91
CA PRO A 160 16.63 -2.93 -10.11
C PRO A 160 16.30 -2.22 -8.80
N LEU A 161 15.75 -2.96 -7.84
CA LEU A 161 15.42 -2.49 -6.50
C LEU A 161 16.23 -3.28 -5.47
N PRO A 162 16.54 -2.72 -4.28
CA PRO A 162 17.22 -3.45 -3.21
C PRO A 162 16.50 -4.76 -2.86
N SER A 163 17.22 -5.87 -2.86
CA SER A 163 16.65 -7.20 -2.58
C SER A 163 17.09 -7.76 -1.24
N ARG A 164 18.10 -7.13 -0.60
CA ARG A 164 18.61 -7.52 0.70
C ARG A 164 18.43 -6.38 1.70
N PRO A 165 17.40 -6.42 2.55
CA PRO A 165 17.20 -5.41 3.58
C PRO A 165 18.32 -5.46 4.63
N ALA A 166 18.72 -4.31 5.13
CA ALA A 166 19.63 -4.17 6.25
C ALA A 166 18.90 -4.47 7.56
N THR A 167 19.63 -5.02 8.53
CA THR A 167 19.13 -5.14 9.90
C THR A 167 19.36 -3.86 10.70
N LEU A 168 18.61 -3.67 11.79
CA LEU A 168 18.83 -2.59 12.75
C LEU A 168 20.27 -2.58 13.28
N ALA A 169 20.83 -3.75 13.55
CA ALA A 169 22.21 -3.89 14.01
C ALA A 169 23.22 -3.43 12.93
N GLU A 170 22.99 -3.79 11.67
CA GLU A 170 23.85 -3.34 10.56
C GLU A 170 23.81 -1.81 10.41
N VAL A 171 22.62 -1.21 10.46
CA VAL A 171 22.47 0.25 10.31
C VAL A 171 23.08 1.02 11.49
N ARG A 172 22.97 0.52 12.72
CA ARG A 172 23.65 1.11 13.89
C ARG A 172 25.16 1.03 13.76
N ARG A 173 25.69 -0.11 13.30
CA ARG A 173 27.13 -0.29 13.08
C ARG A 173 27.66 0.57 11.93
N GLU A 174 26.86 0.75 10.88
CA GLU A 174 27.25 1.47 9.67
C GLU A 174 26.22 2.56 9.30
N PRO A 175 26.31 3.75 9.92
CA PRO A 175 25.41 4.87 9.64
C PRO A 175 25.38 5.34 8.17
N SER A 176 26.43 5.08 7.39
CA SER A 176 26.49 5.39 5.96
C SER A 176 25.38 4.69 5.16
N LEU A 177 24.82 3.58 5.67
CA LEU A 177 23.68 2.90 5.06
C LEU A 177 22.41 3.76 5.01
N LEU A 178 22.26 4.73 5.91
CA LEU A 178 21.17 5.72 5.83
C LEU A 178 21.53 6.87 4.89
N ARG A 179 22.79 7.30 4.89
CA ARG A 179 23.26 8.44 4.08
C ARG A 179 23.24 8.16 2.58
N GLN A 180 23.40 6.90 2.15
CA GLN A 180 23.22 6.54 0.74
C GLN A 180 21.80 6.86 0.20
N LEU A 181 20.80 6.96 1.08
CA LEU A 181 19.42 7.31 0.74
C LEU A 181 19.20 8.83 0.60
N ASP A 182 20.19 9.68 0.94
CA ASP A 182 20.10 11.14 0.81
C ASP A 182 19.79 11.53 -0.65
N ALA A 183 18.65 12.17 -0.92
CA ALA A 183 18.28 12.48 -2.30
C ALA A 183 19.33 13.43 -2.94
N ASN A 184 19.77 14.42 -2.18
CA ASN A 184 20.89 15.32 -2.44
C ASN A 184 21.25 16.07 -1.13
N THR A 185 22.24 16.96 -1.17
CA THR A 185 22.69 17.72 0.02
C THR A 185 21.61 18.63 0.63
N LYS A 186 20.64 19.10 -0.16
CA LYS A 186 19.50 19.93 0.29
C LYS A 186 18.29 19.10 0.70
N THR A 187 18.26 17.80 0.38
CA THR A 187 17.16 16.89 0.66
C THR A 187 17.72 15.61 1.28
N PRO A 188 18.26 15.68 2.51
CA PRO A 188 18.80 14.52 3.19
C PRO A 188 17.69 13.54 3.57
N TYR A 189 18.05 12.27 3.69
CA TYR A 189 17.20 11.24 4.25
C TYR A 189 16.93 11.54 5.73
N PRO A 190 15.67 11.47 6.19
CA PRO A 190 15.28 11.99 7.50
C PRO A 190 15.90 11.22 8.68
N TRP A 191 16.11 9.90 8.57
CA TRP A 191 16.67 9.10 9.65
C TRP A 191 18.18 9.20 9.74
N ARG A 192 18.70 9.48 10.93
CA ARG A 192 20.12 9.49 11.26
C ARG A 192 20.45 8.37 12.26
N ALA A 193 21.73 8.16 12.53
CA ALA A 193 22.18 7.15 13.49
C ALA A 193 21.64 7.43 14.89
N GLU A 194 21.61 8.70 15.29
CA GLU A 194 21.22 9.12 16.62
C GLU A 194 19.74 8.81 16.90
N ASP A 195 18.90 8.89 15.86
CA ASP A 195 17.47 8.53 15.93
C ASP A 195 17.24 7.03 16.25
N LEU A 196 18.25 6.18 16.03
CA LEU A 196 18.19 4.74 16.25
C LEU A 196 18.70 4.30 17.62
N GLU A 197 19.30 5.17 18.42
CA GLU A 197 19.84 4.81 19.74
C GLU A 197 18.73 4.65 20.79
N GLY A 198 17.78 5.58 20.82
CA GLY A 198 16.63 5.54 21.72
C GLY A 198 15.35 5.33 20.92
N LEU A 199 15.05 4.11 20.49
CA LEU A 199 13.84 3.83 19.71
C LEU A 199 12.60 3.71 20.58
N GLN A 200 11.49 4.26 20.09
CA GLN A 200 10.14 3.84 20.46
C GLN A 200 9.69 2.73 19.52
N VAL A 201 9.21 1.63 20.10
CA VAL A 201 8.76 0.43 19.39
C VAL A 201 7.25 0.33 19.55
N GLU A 202 6.51 0.33 18.46
CA GLU A 202 5.05 0.29 18.49
C GLU A 202 4.51 -1.02 17.90
N LEU A 203 3.71 -1.74 18.69
CA LEU A 203 3.04 -2.97 18.29
C LEU A 203 1.93 -2.67 17.28
N ILE A 204 1.92 -3.42 16.18
CA ILE A 204 0.98 -3.20 15.08
C ILE A 204 -0.26 -4.07 15.26
N GLY A 205 -1.35 -3.46 15.69
CA GLY A 205 -2.62 -4.14 15.88
C GLY A 205 -3.76 -3.20 16.20
N ASN A 206 -4.91 -3.79 16.47
CA ASN A 206 -6.13 -3.11 16.88
C ASN A 206 -6.87 -3.97 17.91
N THR A 207 -7.89 -3.40 18.53
CA THR A 207 -8.68 -4.09 19.56
C THR A 207 -9.41 -5.33 19.06
N SER A 208 -9.75 -5.45 17.77
CA SER A 208 -10.30 -6.68 17.20
C SER A 208 -9.23 -7.78 17.20
N LEU A 209 -8.03 -7.50 16.66
CA LEU A 209 -6.92 -8.46 16.53
C LEU A 209 -6.55 -9.11 17.88
N TRP A 210 -6.56 -8.32 18.95
CA TRP A 210 -6.14 -8.78 20.27
C TRP A 210 -7.28 -9.43 21.08
N SER A 211 -8.51 -9.42 20.58
CA SER A 211 -9.71 -9.82 21.34
C SER A 211 -9.92 -11.34 21.36
N LEU A 212 -10.44 -11.85 22.47
CA LEU A 212 -10.77 -13.29 22.57
C LEU A 212 -11.92 -13.69 21.64
N ARG A 213 -12.83 -12.77 21.28
CA ARG A 213 -13.86 -13.07 20.27
C ARG A 213 -13.25 -13.40 18.92
N MET A 214 -12.17 -12.71 18.51
CA MET A 214 -11.44 -13.07 17.29
C MET A 214 -10.68 -14.38 17.43
N ARG A 215 -10.20 -14.73 18.63
CA ARG A 215 -9.62 -16.06 18.88
C ARG A 215 -10.63 -17.16 18.60
N THR A 216 -11.84 -17.05 19.15
CA THR A 216 -12.92 -18.01 18.90
C THR A 216 -13.28 -18.05 17.42
N PHE A 217 -13.40 -16.88 16.78
CA PHE A 217 -13.69 -16.80 15.34
C PHE A 217 -12.59 -17.44 14.47
N GLN A 218 -11.31 -17.28 14.81
CA GLN A 218 -10.22 -17.91 14.06
C GLN A 218 -10.34 -19.43 14.00
N HIS A 219 -10.86 -20.08 15.06
CA HIS A 219 -11.02 -21.53 15.10
C HIS A 219 -12.12 -22.04 14.17
N VAL A 220 -13.08 -21.19 13.75
CA VAL A 220 -14.13 -21.60 12.80
C VAL A 220 -13.71 -21.39 11.34
N LEU A 221 -12.61 -20.67 11.09
CA LEU A 221 -12.08 -20.45 9.75
C LEU A 221 -11.31 -21.70 9.28
N VAL A 222 -11.87 -22.40 8.29
CA VAL A 222 -11.33 -23.66 7.75
C VAL A 222 -11.13 -23.58 6.24
N GLY A 223 -10.29 -24.48 5.70
CA GLY A 223 -10.03 -24.59 4.26
C GLY A 223 -9.52 -23.27 3.65
N GLU A 224 -10.17 -22.83 2.57
CA GLU A 224 -9.80 -21.62 1.82
C GLU A 224 -9.99 -20.32 2.61
N ASP A 225 -10.80 -20.34 3.68
CA ASP A 225 -11.07 -19.17 4.52
C ASP A 225 -10.18 -19.09 5.77
N THR A 226 -9.23 -20.03 5.93
CA THR A 226 -8.18 -19.92 6.95
C THR A 226 -7.46 -18.57 6.84
N ALA A 227 -7.39 -17.82 7.92
CA ALA A 227 -6.66 -16.56 8.01
C ALA A 227 -6.23 -16.29 9.46
N VAL A 228 -5.14 -15.54 9.64
CA VAL A 228 -4.73 -15.02 10.95
C VAL A 228 -5.57 -13.78 11.25
N VAL A 229 -6.65 -13.97 12.02
CA VAL A 229 -7.58 -12.92 12.48
C VAL A 229 -7.38 -12.56 13.95
N PHE A 230 -6.61 -13.37 14.68
CA PHE A 230 -6.29 -13.18 16.09
C PHE A 230 -4.80 -13.34 16.36
N ASP A 231 -4.24 -12.41 17.12
CA ASP A 231 -2.89 -12.50 17.68
C ASP A 231 -2.88 -11.86 19.08
N GLY A 232 -2.97 -12.68 20.12
CA GLY A 232 -3.10 -12.20 21.49
C GLY A 232 -1.83 -11.51 22.00
N LEU A 233 -2.00 -10.48 22.83
CA LEU A 233 -0.89 -9.79 23.48
C LEU A 233 -0.19 -10.65 24.54
N ASP A 234 -0.98 -11.35 25.35
CA ASP A 234 -0.50 -12.18 26.46
C ASP A 234 -0.18 -13.61 26.02
N ASP A 235 0.74 -14.24 26.73
CA ASP A 235 1.03 -15.67 26.57
C ASP A 235 -0.21 -16.52 26.87
N SER A 236 -0.34 -17.62 26.12
CA SER A 236 -1.40 -18.60 26.28
C SER A 236 -0.82 -20.02 26.33
N GLU A 237 -1.69 -21.01 26.57
CA GLU A 237 -1.33 -22.42 26.45
C GLU A 237 -0.82 -22.80 25.05
N PHE A 238 -1.17 -22.02 24.01
CA PHE A 238 -0.78 -22.25 22.63
C PHE A 238 0.57 -21.59 22.26
N GLY A 239 1.23 -20.93 23.21
CA GLY A 239 2.54 -20.30 23.01
C GLY A 239 2.58 -18.82 23.39
N PRO A 240 3.72 -18.16 23.10
CA PRO A 240 3.96 -16.78 23.49
C PRO A 240 3.08 -15.79 22.74
N GLY A 241 2.54 -14.81 23.48
CA GLY A 241 1.80 -13.69 22.90
C GLY A 241 2.71 -12.70 22.20
N LEU A 242 2.13 -11.79 21.42
CA LEU A 242 2.85 -10.80 20.63
C LEU A 242 3.84 -9.99 21.48
N TRP A 243 3.45 -9.59 22.70
CA TRP A 243 4.32 -8.85 23.61
C TRP A 243 5.60 -9.63 23.91
N SER A 244 5.48 -10.89 24.33
CA SER A 244 6.62 -11.74 24.70
C SER A 244 7.53 -12.03 23.52
N ARG A 245 6.96 -12.21 22.32
CA ARG A 245 7.75 -12.42 21.09
C ARG A 245 8.58 -11.18 20.74
N VAL A 246 7.97 -9.99 20.80
CA VAL A 246 8.66 -8.71 20.53
C VAL A 246 9.72 -8.40 21.60
N VAL A 247 9.41 -8.56 22.89
CA VAL A 247 10.38 -8.37 23.98
C VAL A 247 11.57 -9.32 23.85
N LYS A 248 11.34 -10.57 23.45
CA LYS A 248 12.42 -11.55 23.22
C LYS A 248 13.39 -11.07 22.15
N VAL A 249 12.91 -10.54 21.03
CA VAL A 249 13.77 -9.97 19.98
C VAL A 249 14.44 -8.68 20.46
N GLY A 250 13.69 -7.83 21.16
CA GLY A 250 14.17 -6.57 21.73
C GLY A 250 15.32 -6.73 22.74
N ALA A 251 15.29 -7.80 23.54
CA ALA A 251 16.36 -8.12 24.48
C ALA A 251 17.69 -8.50 23.80
N GLN A 252 17.66 -8.91 22.53
CA GLN A 252 18.86 -9.23 21.74
C GLN A 252 19.41 -8.01 20.99
N GLN A 253 18.69 -6.89 20.97
CA GLN A 253 19.17 -5.67 20.31
C GLN A 253 20.19 -4.95 21.19
N GLN A 254 21.03 -4.11 20.57
CA GLN A 254 22.02 -3.28 21.26
C GLN A 254 21.85 -1.80 20.84
N PRO A 255 21.36 -0.91 21.73
CA PRO A 255 20.87 -1.21 23.08
C PRO A 255 19.58 -2.06 23.07
N PRO A 256 19.33 -2.84 24.14
CA PRO A 256 18.12 -3.64 24.26
C PRO A 256 16.90 -2.76 24.44
N TRP A 257 15.75 -3.20 23.90
CA TRP A 257 14.50 -2.48 24.09
C TRP A 257 14.02 -2.61 25.52
N ASN A 258 13.64 -1.49 26.12
CA ASN A 258 13.09 -1.47 27.47
C ASN A 258 11.55 -1.58 27.39
N ASP A 259 10.94 -2.12 28.44
CA ASP A 259 9.47 -2.28 28.51
C ASP A 259 8.74 -0.93 28.30
N SER A 260 9.33 0.18 28.78
CA SER A 260 8.77 1.53 28.61
C SER A 260 8.86 2.10 27.19
N SER A 261 9.67 1.50 26.31
CA SER A 261 9.80 1.89 24.91
C SER A 261 8.80 1.18 24.01
N ILE A 262 8.09 0.17 24.53
CA ILE A 262 7.12 -0.63 23.79
C ILE A 262 5.71 -0.13 24.09
N GLN A 263 4.97 0.26 23.06
CA GLN A 263 3.58 0.70 23.17
C GLN A 263 2.70 0.16 22.04
N ALA A 264 1.39 0.39 22.10
CA ALA A 264 0.52 0.12 20.96
C ALA A 264 0.66 1.22 19.92
N TRP A 265 0.74 0.86 18.63
CA TRP A 265 0.65 1.86 17.56
C TRP A 265 -0.80 2.32 17.42
N PRO A 266 -1.12 3.60 17.64
CA PRO A 266 -2.53 4.04 17.66
C PRO A 266 -3.20 4.07 16.27
N PHE A 267 -2.41 4.08 15.19
CA PHE A 267 -2.91 4.36 13.85
C PHE A 267 -4.01 3.39 13.36
N PRO A 268 -3.85 2.04 13.42
CA PRO A 268 -4.90 1.11 13.00
C PRO A 268 -6.24 1.35 13.73
N GLU A 269 -6.19 1.51 15.06
CA GLU A 269 -7.38 1.74 15.89
C GLU A 269 -8.07 3.08 15.54
N GLN A 270 -7.28 4.13 15.31
CA GLN A 270 -7.78 5.44 14.88
C GLN A 270 -8.47 5.37 13.51
N GLN A 271 -7.91 4.63 12.55
CA GLN A 271 -8.51 4.46 11.22
C GLN A 271 -9.85 3.71 11.31
N LEU A 272 -9.90 2.60 12.04
CA LEU A 272 -11.12 1.79 12.19
C LEU A 272 -12.22 2.54 12.96
N THR A 273 -11.86 3.18 14.09
CA THR A 273 -12.79 3.99 14.87
C THR A 273 -13.29 5.18 14.05
N GLY A 274 -12.38 5.88 13.37
CA GLY A 274 -12.71 7.00 12.48
C GLY A 274 -13.64 6.60 11.34
N LYS A 275 -13.51 5.38 10.81
CA LYS A 275 -14.39 4.86 9.76
C LYS A 275 -15.83 4.68 10.24
N THR A 276 -16.04 4.26 11.49
CA THR A 276 -17.38 4.16 12.09
C THR A 276 -17.96 5.51 12.50
N ARG A 277 -17.10 6.50 12.78
CA ARG A 277 -17.47 7.83 13.30
C ARG A 277 -17.15 8.97 12.33
N MET A 278 -17.23 8.74 11.02
CA MET A 278 -16.91 9.78 10.03
C MET A 278 -17.83 10.99 10.15
N THR A 279 -17.24 12.18 10.12
CA THR A 279 -17.96 13.46 9.94
C THR A 279 -18.64 13.53 8.57
N SER A 280 -19.62 14.44 8.39
CA SER A 280 -20.25 14.67 7.10
C SER A 280 -19.25 15.05 6.00
N LYS A 281 -18.22 15.84 6.34
CA LYS A 281 -17.11 16.20 5.44
C LYS A 281 -16.31 14.97 5.02
N GLN A 282 -15.90 14.13 5.99
CA GLN A 282 -15.18 12.88 5.71
C GLN A 282 -16.02 11.89 4.90
N ARG A 283 -17.32 11.75 5.17
CA ARG A 283 -18.21 10.90 4.36
C ARG A 283 -18.32 11.38 2.91
N LYS A 284 -18.38 12.70 2.69
CA LYS A 284 -18.37 13.27 1.33
C LYS A 284 -17.04 13.01 0.63
N ALA A 285 -15.92 13.24 1.32
CA ALA A 285 -14.58 12.95 0.79
C ALA A 285 -14.44 11.46 0.45
N PHE A 286 -14.78 10.57 1.39
CA PHE A 286 -14.73 9.12 1.22
C PHE A 286 -15.57 8.65 0.02
N ARG A 287 -16.82 9.14 -0.13
CA ARG A 287 -17.64 8.82 -1.32
C ARG A 287 -16.97 9.27 -2.63
N SER A 288 -16.40 10.47 -2.66
CA SER A 288 -15.68 10.99 -3.83
C SER A 288 -14.48 10.14 -4.23
N LEU A 289 -13.75 9.58 -3.25
CA LEU A 289 -12.62 8.67 -3.51
C LEU A 289 -13.04 7.41 -4.27
N TYR A 290 -14.28 6.95 -4.08
CA TYR A 290 -14.81 5.70 -4.63
C TYR A 290 -15.55 5.89 -5.96
N GLU A 291 -15.78 7.11 -6.43
CA GLU A 291 -16.62 7.37 -7.60
C GLU A 291 -16.12 6.62 -8.85
N SER A 292 -14.81 6.67 -9.14
CA SER A 292 -14.21 5.96 -10.28
C SER A 292 -14.37 4.45 -10.19
N LEU A 293 -14.43 3.88 -8.99
CA LEU A 293 -14.57 2.44 -8.76
C LEU A 293 -15.99 1.94 -9.04
N THR A 294 -16.97 2.84 -9.08
CA THR A 294 -18.38 2.49 -9.35
C THR A 294 -18.71 2.35 -10.84
N VAL A 295 -17.80 2.78 -11.72
CA VAL A 295 -17.93 2.72 -13.18
C VAL A 295 -18.06 1.27 -13.68
N PRO A 296 -18.83 1.02 -14.76
CA PRO A 296 -19.54 1.99 -15.60
C PRO A 296 -20.89 2.43 -15.06
N MET A 297 -21.37 3.58 -15.57
CA MET A 297 -22.78 3.99 -15.54
C MET A 297 -23.32 3.95 -16.97
N PRO A 298 -23.88 2.83 -17.42
CA PRO A 298 -24.29 2.65 -18.81
C PRO A 298 -25.33 3.66 -19.26
N LEU A 299 -25.29 4.04 -20.54
CA LEU A 299 -26.39 4.76 -21.17
C LEU A 299 -27.61 3.83 -21.22
N LYS A 300 -28.77 4.30 -20.76
CA LYS A 300 -30.03 3.57 -20.75
C LYS A 300 -30.89 3.96 -21.96
N SER A 301 -31.05 5.25 -22.20
CA SER A 301 -31.84 5.80 -23.30
C SER A 301 -31.37 7.20 -23.70
N VAL A 302 -31.70 7.59 -24.93
CA VAL A 302 -31.57 8.95 -25.46
C VAL A 302 -32.98 9.42 -25.76
N GLU A 303 -33.44 10.44 -25.04
CA GLU A 303 -34.76 11.05 -25.21
C GLU A 303 -34.60 12.39 -25.93
N GLN A 304 -35.44 12.69 -26.91
CA GLN A 304 -35.56 14.05 -27.44
C GLN A 304 -36.55 14.81 -26.57
N VAL A 305 -36.14 15.97 -26.05
CA VAL A 305 -36.94 16.86 -25.20
C VAL A 305 -36.84 18.28 -25.75
N GLU A 306 -37.86 19.09 -25.60
CA GLU A 306 -37.79 20.52 -25.96
C GLU A 306 -37.22 21.32 -24.77
N ASP A 307 -36.40 22.33 -25.05
CA ASP A 307 -36.00 23.32 -24.04
C ASP A 307 -37.07 24.40 -23.86
N ASP A 308 -36.84 25.35 -22.95
CA ASP A 308 -37.81 26.42 -22.62
C ASP A 308 -38.15 27.32 -23.83
N ASP A 309 -37.32 27.31 -24.87
CA ASP A 309 -37.50 28.04 -26.13
C ASP A 309 -38.09 27.14 -27.26
N GLY A 310 -38.51 25.92 -26.94
CA GLY A 310 -39.08 24.96 -27.90
C GLY A 310 -38.06 24.29 -28.83
N ARG A 311 -36.75 24.39 -28.53
CA ARG A 311 -35.70 23.79 -29.37
C ARG A 311 -35.44 22.34 -28.96
N PRO A 312 -35.21 21.43 -29.92
CA PRO A 312 -34.97 20.03 -29.62
C PRO A 312 -33.59 19.82 -28.96
N GLN A 313 -33.62 19.30 -27.74
CA GLN A 313 -32.48 18.87 -26.94
C GLN A 313 -32.48 17.34 -26.76
N LEU A 314 -31.29 16.74 -26.59
CA LEU A 314 -31.18 15.32 -26.26
C LEU A 314 -30.93 15.17 -24.76
N LYS A 315 -31.79 14.43 -24.08
CA LYS A 315 -31.67 14.05 -22.68
C LYS A 315 -31.16 12.62 -22.57
N LEU A 316 -29.97 12.47 -21.99
CA LEU A 316 -29.35 11.17 -21.76
C LEU A 316 -29.78 10.60 -20.40
N ARG A 317 -30.32 9.39 -20.38
CA ARG A 317 -30.62 8.63 -19.15
C ARG A 317 -29.56 7.57 -18.93
N PHE A 318 -29.12 7.41 -17.70
CA PHE A 318 -28.09 6.42 -17.34
C PHE A 318 -28.64 5.40 -16.35
N ALA A 319 -28.19 4.16 -16.46
CA ALA A 319 -28.46 3.12 -15.50
C ALA A 319 -27.60 3.31 -14.22
N PRO A 320 -27.97 2.67 -13.10
CA PRO A 320 -27.16 2.69 -11.89
C PRO A 320 -25.71 2.20 -12.12
N PRO A 321 -24.74 2.68 -11.33
CA PRO A 321 -23.34 2.24 -11.44
C PRO A 321 -23.17 0.74 -11.21
N GLN A 322 -22.39 0.07 -12.06
CA GLN A 322 -22.21 -1.39 -12.07
C GLN A 322 -20.97 -1.90 -11.32
N LYS A 323 -20.08 -1.00 -10.87
CA LYS A 323 -18.88 -1.34 -10.09
C LYS A 323 -17.91 -2.33 -10.77
N LEU A 324 -17.87 -2.38 -12.10
CA LEU A 324 -16.90 -3.20 -12.82
C LEU A 324 -15.47 -2.81 -12.42
N HIS A 325 -15.19 -1.51 -12.28
CA HIS A 325 -13.85 -1.08 -11.91
C HIS A 325 -13.42 -1.59 -10.52
N LEU A 326 -14.32 -1.57 -9.53
CA LEU A 326 -14.12 -2.18 -8.23
C LEU A 326 -13.80 -3.68 -8.33
N GLU A 327 -14.59 -4.41 -9.11
CA GLU A 327 -14.42 -5.86 -9.31
C GLU A 327 -13.04 -6.16 -9.90
N LYS A 328 -12.65 -5.47 -10.98
CA LYS A 328 -11.37 -5.69 -11.66
C LYS A 328 -10.17 -5.27 -10.82
N ARG A 329 -10.33 -4.22 -10.01
CA ARG A 329 -9.32 -3.84 -9.02
C ARG A 329 -9.16 -4.90 -7.94
N THR A 330 -10.25 -5.52 -7.51
CA THR A 330 -10.19 -6.64 -6.55
C THR A 330 -9.51 -7.86 -7.17
N GLN A 331 -9.86 -8.24 -8.41
CA GLN A 331 -9.19 -9.32 -9.15
C GLN A 331 -7.68 -9.10 -9.26
N GLN A 332 -7.25 -7.89 -9.68
CA GLN A 332 -5.83 -7.55 -9.73
C GLN A 332 -5.14 -7.73 -8.37
N LEU A 333 -5.75 -7.23 -7.30
CA LEU A 333 -5.19 -7.29 -5.94
C LEU A 333 -5.16 -8.71 -5.36
N LEU A 334 -5.79 -9.68 -6.02
CA LEU A 334 -5.81 -11.09 -5.66
C LEU A 334 -5.05 -11.96 -6.67
N GLY A 335 -4.32 -11.33 -7.62
CA GLY A 335 -3.44 -12.03 -8.56
C GLY A 335 -4.09 -12.46 -9.87
N ASP A 336 -5.40 -12.22 -10.09
CA ASP A 336 -6.04 -12.43 -11.39
C ASP A 336 -5.76 -11.26 -12.33
N PHE A 337 -4.53 -11.23 -12.85
CA PHE A 337 -4.07 -10.18 -13.74
C PHE A 337 -4.70 -10.25 -15.13
N ALA A 338 -4.97 -11.45 -15.64
CA ALA A 338 -5.54 -11.63 -16.97
C ALA A 338 -7.00 -11.14 -17.02
N GLY A 339 -7.83 -11.56 -16.05
CA GLY A 339 -9.21 -11.09 -15.91
C GLY A 339 -9.27 -9.58 -15.64
N ALA A 340 -8.37 -9.07 -14.80
CA ALA A 340 -8.28 -7.63 -14.53
C ALA A 340 -7.94 -6.82 -15.80
N ILE A 341 -6.94 -7.23 -16.59
CA ILE A 341 -6.55 -6.52 -17.83
C ILE A 341 -7.74 -6.43 -18.80
N GLN A 342 -8.50 -7.51 -19.00
CA GLN A 342 -9.65 -7.51 -19.91
C GLN A 342 -10.69 -6.45 -19.50
N GLY A 343 -11.05 -6.39 -18.22
CA GLY A 343 -12.00 -5.40 -17.75
C GLY A 343 -11.43 -3.97 -17.74
N TYR A 344 -10.14 -3.79 -17.47
CA TYR A 344 -9.49 -2.48 -17.60
C TYR A 344 -9.47 -1.96 -19.03
N LEU A 345 -9.34 -2.83 -20.03
CA LEU A 345 -9.46 -2.43 -21.44
C LEU A 345 -10.86 -1.89 -21.77
N LEU A 346 -11.91 -2.53 -21.25
CA LEU A 346 -13.29 -2.04 -21.40
C LEU A 346 -13.49 -0.68 -20.71
N ILE A 347 -13.01 -0.53 -19.47
CA ILE A 347 -13.10 0.73 -18.72
C ILE A 347 -12.40 1.88 -19.49
N ARG A 348 -11.26 1.59 -20.14
CA ARG A 348 -10.57 2.57 -20.99
C ARG A 348 -11.35 2.93 -22.25
N LEU A 349 -12.03 1.97 -22.86
CA LEU A 349 -12.87 2.22 -24.03
C LEU A 349 -14.03 3.16 -23.69
N TRP A 350 -14.58 3.03 -22.48
CA TRP A 350 -15.72 3.83 -22.01
C TRP A 350 -15.33 5.17 -21.36
N ARG A 351 -14.13 5.68 -21.64
CA ARG A 351 -13.61 6.92 -21.04
C ARG A 351 -14.56 8.11 -21.24
N ASP A 352 -14.99 8.33 -22.48
CA ASP A 352 -15.75 9.53 -22.87
C ASP A 352 -17.21 9.20 -23.19
N VAL A 353 -17.50 7.97 -23.61
CA VAL A 353 -18.84 7.48 -23.91
C VAL A 353 -19.06 6.20 -23.09
N PRO A 354 -19.97 6.22 -22.11
CA PRO A 354 -20.32 5.03 -21.33
C PRO A 354 -20.86 3.90 -22.21
N PRO A 355 -20.85 2.63 -21.74
CA PRO A 355 -21.37 1.52 -22.51
C PRO A 355 -22.83 1.77 -22.90
N THR A 356 -23.13 1.49 -24.17
CA THR A 356 -24.47 1.62 -24.73
C THR A 356 -25.22 0.29 -24.71
N PRO A 357 -26.56 0.31 -24.74
CA PRO A 357 -27.35 -0.90 -24.93
C PRO A 357 -26.96 -1.61 -26.23
N LYS A 358 -27.10 -2.94 -26.29
CA LYS A 358 -26.70 -3.75 -27.47
C LYS A 358 -27.37 -3.31 -28.77
N ASN A 359 -28.57 -2.73 -28.69
CA ASN A 359 -29.36 -2.23 -29.81
C ASN A 359 -29.02 -0.77 -30.19
N VAL A 360 -28.09 -0.11 -29.51
CA VAL A 360 -27.68 1.27 -29.78
C VAL A 360 -26.25 1.28 -30.31
N TYR A 361 -26.13 1.39 -31.64
CA TYR A 361 -24.86 1.65 -32.32
C TYR A 361 -24.57 3.15 -32.31
N VAL A 362 -23.37 3.53 -31.88
CA VAL A 362 -22.89 4.92 -31.96
C VAL A 362 -21.82 4.98 -33.06
N PRO A 363 -22.14 5.54 -34.23
CA PRO A 363 -21.16 5.75 -35.28
C PRO A 363 -19.97 6.57 -34.78
N ARG A 364 -18.78 6.31 -35.32
CA ARG A 364 -17.54 6.99 -34.90
C ARG A 364 -17.61 8.52 -35.03
N GLU A 365 -18.33 9.01 -36.04
CA GLU A 365 -18.55 10.44 -36.31
C GLU A 365 -19.47 11.10 -35.28
N VAL A 366 -20.39 10.32 -34.70
CA VAL A 366 -21.37 10.80 -33.71
C VAL A 366 -20.81 10.71 -32.28
N ALA A 367 -19.82 9.85 -32.04
CA ALA A 367 -19.23 9.65 -30.71
C ALA A 367 -18.73 10.94 -30.04
N PRO A 368 -18.07 11.90 -30.73
CA PRO A 368 -17.68 13.18 -30.13
C PRO A 368 -18.89 14.02 -29.71
N ILE A 369 -19.97 14.01 -30.49
CA ILE A 369 -21.21 14.76 -30.20
C ILE A 369 -21.87 14.16 -28.95
N LEU A 370 -21.97 12.83 -28.86
CA LEU A 370 -22.50 12.15 -27.69
C LEU A 370 -21.63 12.42 -26.45
N ALA A 371 -20.31 12.32 -26.58
CA ALA A 371 -19.36 12.58 -25.50
C ALA A 371 -19.44 14.01 -24.95
N ALA A 372 -19.74 15.00 -25.81
CA ALA A 372 -19.97 16.39 -25.40
C ALA A 372 -21.27 16.55 -24.57
N ARG A 373 -22.26 15.67 -24.76
CA ARG A 373 -23.54 15.69 -24.04
C ARG A 373 -23.56 14.84 -22.76
N VAL A 374 -22.54 14.02 -22.51
CA VAL A 374 -22.45 13.23 -21.27
C VAL A 374 -22.29 14.19 -20.08
N PRO A 375 -23.20 14.18 -19.08
CA PRO A 375 -23.11 15.06 -17.92
C PRO A 375 -21.83 14.83 -17.11
N GLU A 376 -21.28 15.88 -16.50
CA GLU A 376 -20.01 15.82 -15.77
C GLU A 376 -20.02 14.78 -14.64
N ARG A 377 -21.17 14.61 -13.96
CA ARG A 377 -21.37 13.58 -12.93
C ARG A 377 -21.18 12.14 -13.43
N VAL A 378 -21.31 11.91 -14.73
CA VAL A 378 -21.05 10.61 -15.39
C VAL A 378 -19.67 10.60 -16.02
N LYS A 379 -19.31 11.67 -16.73
CA LYS A 379 -18.05 11.79 -17.47
C LYS A 379 -16.83 11.72 -16.55
N ARG A 380 -16.81 12.49 -15.46
CA ARG A 380 -15.65 12.59 -14.56
C ARG A 380 -15.24 11.23 -13.96
N PRO A 381 -16.16 10.42 -13.37
CA PRO A 381 -15.78 9.09 -12.89
C PRO A 381 -15.24 8.16 -13.97
N HIS A 382 -15.80 8.18 -15.20
CA HIS A 382 -15.31 7.35 -16.30
C HIS A 382 -13.91 7.77 -16.76
N GLN A 383 -13.64 9.07 -16.84
CA GLN A 383 -12.32 9.58 -17.20
C GLN A 383 -11.25 9.21 -16.16
N GLN A 384 -11.58 9.35 -14.88
CA GLN A 384 -10.72 8.92 -13.78
C GLN A 384 -10.49 7.40 -13.82
N ALA A 385 -11.55 6.61 -13.97
CA ALA A 385 -11.47 5.15 -14.05
C ALA A 385 -10.61 4.69 -15.24
N ALA A 386 -10.76 5.32 -16.41
CA ALA A 386 -9.96 5.00 -17.60
C ALA A 386 -8.47 5.31 -17.40
N GLN A 387 -8.15 6.42 -16.74
CA GLN A 387 -6.77 6.78 -16.41
C GLN A 387 -6.15 5.77 -15.43
N GLU A 388 -6.86 5.45 -14.34
CA GLU A 388 -6.44 4.47 -13.33
C GLU A 388 -6.27 3.10 -13.98
N ALA A 389 -7.26 2.62 -14.73
CA ALA A 389 -7.23 1.36 -15.47
C ALA A 389 -6.02 1.26 -16.42
N PHE A 390 -5.66 2.35 -17.11
CA PHE A 390 -4.51 2.33 -18.02
C PHE A 390 -3.19 2.12 -17.27
N TYR A 391 -2.98 2.81 -16.14
CA TYR A 391 -1.82 2.53 -15.29
C TYR A 391 -1.86 1.09 -14.72
N ARG A 392 -3.03 0.62 -14.28
CA ARG A 392 -3.18 -0.72 -13.70
C ARG A 392 -2.93 -1.86 -14.69
N ILE A 393 -3.22 -1.69 -15.98
CA ILE A 393 -2.82 -2.66 -17.02
C ILE A 393 -1.30 -2.85 -17.02
N ALA A 394 -0.52 -1.76 -16.93
CA ALA A 394 0.93 -1.88 -16.90
C ALA A 394 1.43 -2.57 -15.63
N VAL A 395 0.79 -2.31 -14.48
CA VAL A 395 1.08 -3.03 -13.23
C VAL A 395 0.81 -4.52 -13.41
N CYS A 396 -0.34 -4.91 -13.95
CA CYS A 396 -0.67 -6.32 -14.20
C CYS A 396 0.35 -7.00 -15.13
N GLN A 397 0.74 -6.35 -16.23
CA GLN A 397 1.76 -6.86 -17.14
C GLN A 397 3.12 -7.03 -16.45
N PHE A 398 3.48 -6.11 -15.55
CA PHE A 398 4.70 -6.22 -14.76
C PHE A 398 4.66 -7.41 -13.80
N GLU A 399 3.55 -7.60 -13.08
CA GLU A 399 3.38 -8.74 -12.16
C GLU A 399 3.33 -10.09 -12.90
N GLN A 400 2.89 -10.11 -14.17
CA GLN A 400 2.95 -11.28 -15.04
C GLN A 400 4.37 -11.59 -15.56
N GLY A 401 5.38 -10.81 -15.16
CA GLY A 401 6.76 -11.00 -15.63
C GLY A 401 7.00 -10.52 -17.06
N GLU A 402 6.18 -9.58 -17.56
CA GLU A 402 6.28 -9.03 -18.92
C GLU A 402 6.77 -7.56 -18.92
N PRO A 403 7.99 -7.25 -18.44
CA PRO A 403 8.44 -5.86 -18.26
C PRO A 403 8.51 -5.09 -19.59
N GLY A 404 8.75 -5.76 -20.72
CA GLY A 404 8.72 -5.15 -22.05
C GLY A 404 7.34 -4.62 -22.44
N ARG A 405 6.28 -5.40 -22.17
CA ARG A 405 4.88 -4.98 -22.41
C ARG A 405 4.47 -3.88 -21.45
N ALA A 406 4.75 -4.06 -20.15
CA ALA A 406 4.49 -3.05 -19.12
C ALA A 406 5.11 -1.69 -19.48
N ARG A 407 6.38 -1.69 -19.90
CA ARG A 407 7.09 -0.49 -20.36
C ARG A 407 6.38 0.21 -21.53
N ASN A 408 5.95 -0.53 -22.55
CA ASN A 408 5.28 0.06 -23.70
C ASN A 408 3.93 0.68 -23.30
N THR A 409 3.18 0.00 -22.42
CA THR A 409 1.94 0.52 -21.83
C THR A 409 2.20 1.80 -21.02
N LEU A 410 3.25 1.84 -20.20
CA LEU A 410 3.62 3.03 -19.41
C LEU A 410 4.05 4.21 -20.28
N LYS A 411 4.80 3.94 -21.36
CA LYS A 411 5.18 4.96 -22.33
C LYS A 411 3.94 5.58 -22.99
N ALA A 412 2.97 4.76 -23.37
CA ALA A 412 1.71 5.23 -23.93
C ALA A 412 0.88 6.00 -22.89
N PHE A 413 0.81 5.50 -21.65
CA PHE A 413 0.17 6.19 -20.53
C PHE A 413 0.75 7.59 -20.32
N LEU A 414 2.08 7.72 -20.21
CA LEU A 414 2.75 9.02 -20.00
C LEU A 414 2.59 9.98 -21.17
N LYS A 415 2.38 9.47 -22.39
CA LYS A 415 2.04 10.31 -23.57
C LYS A 415 0.61 10.85 -23.46
N THR A 416 -0.34 10.03 -23.00
CA THR A 416 -1.76 10.42 -22.89
C THR A 416 -2.04 11.25 -21.64
N PHE A 417 -1.36 10.95 -20.53
CA PHE A 417 -1.61 11.50 -19.19
C PHE A 417 -0.30 11.99 -18.55
N PRO A 418 0.38 13.01 -19.12
CA PRO A 418 1.70 13.43 -18.66
C PRO A 418 1.69 14.05 -17.26
N HIS A 419 0.59 14.69 -16.84
CA HIS A 419 0.49 15.47 -15.60
C HIS A 419 -0.64 14.96 -14.71
N THR A 420 -0.38 13.86 -14.00
CA THR A 420 -1.36 13.24 -13.11
C THR A 420 -0.69 12.67 -11.86
N PRO A 421 -1.44 12.38 -10.78
CA PRO A 421 -0.89 11.74 -9.60
C PRO A 421 -0.20 10.39 -9.88
N LEU A 422 -0.53 9.74 -11.00
CA LEU A 422 0.06 8.46 -11.42
C LEU A 422 1.25 8.63 -12.39
N SER A 423 1.60 9.85 -12.81
CA SER A 423 2.70 10.09 -13.74
C SER A 423 4.05 9.67 -13.16
N ASP A 424 4.37 10.08 -11.93
CA ASP A 424 5.65 9.71 -11.31
C ASP A 424 5.72 8.23 -10.91
N PRO A 425 4.66 7.61 -10.36
CA PRO A 425 4.58 6.15 -10.22
C PRO A 425 4.82 5.42 -11.56
N ALA A 426 4.24 5.92 -12.65
CA ALA A 426 4.45 5.35 -13.98
C ALA A 426 5.90 5.51 -14.47
N ARG A 427 6.55 6.66 -14.22
CA ARG A 427 7.98 6.87 -14.53
C ARG A 427 8.86 5.92 -13.74
N LEU A 428 8.61 5.76 -12.44
CA LEU A 428 9.37 4.85 -11.58
C LEU A 428 9.26 3.40 -12.07
N LEU A 429 8.03 2.91 -12.28
CA LEU A 429 7.81 1.54 -12.77
C LEU A 429 8.40 1.33 -14.18
N MET A 430 8.30 2.33 -15.06
CA MET A 430 8.89 2.25 -16.41
C MET A 430 10.41 2.17 -16.34
N ALA A 431 11.04 2.92 -15.43
CA ALA A 431 12.48 2.85 -15.21
C ALA A 431 12.92 1.47 -14.66
N VAL A 432 12.14 0.87 -13.76
CA VAL A 432 12.38 -0.50 -13.28
C VAL A 432 12.30 -1.50 -14.44
N CYS A 433 11.28 -1.39 -15.30
CA CYS A 433 11.15 -2.23 -16.49
C CYS A 433 12.34 -2.05 -17.46
N ASP A 434 12.78 -0.80 -17.67
CA ASP A 434 13.95 -0.48 -18.48
C ASP A 434 15.23 -1.12 -17.92
N PHE A 435 15.43 -1.05 -16.60
CA PHE A 435 16.58 -1.68 -15.95
C PHE A 435 16.58 -3.20 -16.14
N GLN A 436 15.45 -3.86 -15.90
CA GLN A 436 15.31 -5.32 -16.11
C GLN A 436 15.54 -5.72 -17.57
N SER A 437 15.23 -4.84 -18.51
CA SER A 437 15.47 -5.05 -19.94
C SER A 437 16.89 -4.66 -20.40
N GLY A 438 17.82 -4.40 -19.47
CA GLY A 438 19.20 -3.98 -19.77
C GLY A 438 19.37 -2.52 -20.22
N LYS A 439 18.28 -1.73 -20.31
CA LYS A 439 18.28 -0.34 -20.80
C LYS A 439 18.57 0.66 -19.68
N LYS A 440 19.66 0.45 -18.93
CA LYS A 440 20.01 1.23 -17.72
C LYS A 440 20.11 2.75 -17.97
N SER A 441 20.63 3.18 -19.12
CA SER A 441 20.72 4.61 -19.47
C SER A 441 19.35 5.26 -19.66
N GLY A 442 18.43 4.55 -20.33
CA GLY A 442 17.04 4.98 -20.48
C GLY A 442 16.32 5.04 -19.13
N ALA A 443 16.54 4.04 -18.27
CA ALA A 443 15.99 4.01 -16.92
C ALA A 443 16.38 5.27 -16.10
N VAL A 444 17.68 5.61 -16.10
CA VAL A 444 18.18 6.82 -15.42
C VAL A 444 17.57 8.10 -16.01
N LYS A 445 17.44 8.20 -17.34
CA LYS A 445 16.79 9.35 -17.98
C LYS A 445 15.34 9.51 -17.52
N THR A 446 14.61 8.40 -17.44
CA THR A 446 13.21 8.38 -16.97
C THR A 446 13.09 8.85 -15.52
N LEU A 447 13.95 8.36 -14.62
CA LEU A 447 13.94 8.78 -13.22
C LEU A 447 14.30 10.25 -13.01
N LYS A 448 15.18 10.82 -13.85
CA LYS A 448 15.52 12.24 -13.78
C LYS A 448 14.32 13.18 -14.04
N ALA A 449 13.28 12.68 -14.69
CA ALA A 449 12.07 13.44 -15.00
C ALA A 449 11.03 13.43 -13.87
N ILE A 450 11.28 12.73 -12.75
CA ILE A 450 10.44 12.82 -11.55
C ILE A 450 10.73 14.17 -10.87
N ALA A 451 9.67 14.93 -10.59
CA ALA A 451 9.76 16.27 -10.02
C ALA A 451 10.36 16.24 -8.60
N ASP A 452 11.01 17.32 -8.19
CA ASP A 452 11.63 17.48 -6.87
C ASP A 452 10.63 17.52 -5.71
N ASN A 453 9.42 18.03 -5.95
CA ASN A 453 8.31 18.01 -5.01
C ASN A 453 7.56 16.66 -4.94
N SER A 454 7.95 15.67 -5.76
CA SER A 454 7.32 14.36 -5.77
C SER A 454 7.70 13.55 -4.53
N PRO A 455 6.77 12.84 -3.87
CA PRO A 455 7.12 11.90 -2.80
C PRO A 455 8.09 10.79 -3.24
N LEU A 456 8.16 10.50 -4.55
CA LEU A 456 9.07 9.51 -5.13
C LEU A 456 10.46 10.09 -5.48
N TYR A 457 10.67 11.39 -5.29
CA TYR A 457 11.93 12.04 -5.62
C TYR A 457 13.14 11.42 -4.91
N PRO A 458 13.10 11.18 -3.57
CA PRO A 458 14.24 10.57 -2.89
C PRO A 458 14.55 9.16 -3.42
N THR A 459 13.51 8.34 -3.62
CA THR A 459 13.60 7.01 -4.23
C THR A 459 14.24 7.06 -5.61
N ALA A 460 13.80 7.98 -6.46
CA ALA A 460 14.35 8.15 -7.81
C ALA A 460 15.84 8.53 -7.78
N ARG A 461 16.24 9.44 -6.88
CA ARG A 461 17.64 9.87 -6.74
C ARG A 461 18.53 8.75 -6.20
N PHE A 462 18.05 7.97 -5.23
CA PHE A 462 18.74 6.78 -4.76
C PHE A 462 18.98 5.77 -5.89
N LEU A 463 17.94 5.42 -6.65
CA LEU A 463 18.05 4.45 -7.75
C LEU A 463 18.99 4.93 -8.87
N ILE A 464 18.99 6.22 -9.20
CA ILE A 464 19.94 6.79 -10.15
C ILE A 464 21.39 6.55 -9.71
N ARG A 465 21.72 6.84 -8.44
CA ARG A 465 23.08 6.63 -7.91
C ARG A 465 23.44 5.14 -7.90
N ARG A 466 22.55 4.30 -7.38
CA ARG A 466 22.71 2.84 -7.33
C ARG A 466 23.04 2.26 -8.72
N TRP A 467 22.25 2.61 -9.75
CA TRP A 467 22.43 2.05 -11.10
C TRP A 467 23.64 2.63 -11.85
N THR A 468 24.10 3.82 -11.48
CA THR A 468 25.29 4.43 -12.09
C THR A 468 26.59 3.96 -11.44
N GLN A 469 26.59 3.68 -10.13
CA GLN A 469 27.72 3.09 -9.42
C GLN A 469 27.97 1.64 -9.85
N ALA A 470 26.92 0.83 -9.99
CA ALA A 470 27.04 -0.54 -10.51
C ALA A 470 27.69 -0.60 -11.91
N LYS A 471 27.47 0.42 -12.75
CA LYS A 471 28.11 0.54 -14.07
C LYS A 471 29.63 0.79 -13.99
N LYS A 472 30.11 1.47 -12.93
CA LYS A 472 31.53 1.76 -12.73
C LYS A 472 32.31 0.54 -12.24
N ALA A 473 31.70 -0.28 -11.36
CA ALA A 473 32.31 -1.50 -10.84
C ALA A 473 32.51 -2.60 -11.91
N GLY A 474 31.68 -2.62 -12.96
CA GLY A 474 31.76 -3.59 -14.06
C GLY A 474 32.69 -3.19 -15.22
N ARG A 475 33.46 -2.10 -15.11
CA ARG A 475 34.53 -1.80 -16.08
C ARG A 475 35.86 -2.28 -15.48
N PRO A 476 36.60 -3.21 -16.14
CA PRO A 476 37.96 -3.51 -15.73
C PRO A 476 38.76 -2.21 -15.73
N SER A 477 39.57 -1.98 -14.70
CA SER A 477 40.56 -0.92 -14.73
C SER A 477 41.47 -1.18 -15.92
N THR A 478 41.27 -0.47 -17.03
CA THR A 478 42.30 -0.30 -18.04
C THR A 478 43.34 0.61 -17.42
N GLY A 479 44.22 0.00 -16.62
CA GLY A 479 45.43 0.65 -16.13
C GLY A 479 46.24 1.11 -17.35
N LYS A 480 46.57 2.38 -17.35
CA LYS A 480 47.80 2.87 -17.99
C LYS A 480 48.86 2.93 -16.92
#